data_AF-A0A3A4VRJ3-F1
#
_entry.id   AF-A0A3A4VRJ3-F1
#
_cell.length_a   1.000
_cell.length_b   1.000
_cell.length_c   1.000
_cell.angle_alpha   90.00
_cell.angle_beta   90.00
_cell.angle_gamma   90.00
#
_symmetry.space_group_name_H-M   'P 1'
#
loop_
_entity.id
_entity.type
_entity.pdbx_description
1 polymer ?
#
loop_
_entity_poly.entity_id
_entity_poly.type
_entity_poly.pdbx_seq_one_letter_code
_entity_poly.pdbx_strand_id
1 'polypeptide(L)'
;MDLRLRPSRGGFLRPFGCGWFIREYLLGNGPEGATKINPERGAPQADINYEYKEALARATARERAERIISRIVLSGGDVTEEDAEGIYQKELKKVSRKFTHMRYHSFLMYFGVLKRLGWVEASDHTEASAIQDNYPPAPGRVYYRLMKKGVEAGAELWANPLFALYPQIGHNHLKKN
;
A
#
# COMPACT_ATOMS: atom_id res chain seq x y z
N MET A 1 -32.10 7.36 24.92
CA MET A 1 -30.96 8.13 24.37
C MET A 1 -30.09 7.17 23.59
N ASP A 2 -30.02 7.36 22.28
CA ASP A 2 -29.30 6.48 21.35
C ASP A 2 -27.80 6.78 21.40
N LEU A 3 -27.04 5.95 22.10
CA LEU A 3 -25.58 6.02 22.15
C LEU A 3 -25.03 5.57 20.81
N ARG A 4 -24.78 6.53 19.90
CA ARG A 4 -23.97 6.31 18.71
C ARG A 4 -22.58 5.84 19.14
N LEU A 5 -22.36 4.53 19.14
CA LEU A 5 -21.05 3.88 19.23
C LEU A 5 -20.23 4.23 17.97
N ARG A 6 -19.71 5.46 17.90
CA ARG A 6 -18.62 5.81 17.00
C ARG A 6 -17.35 5.95 17.85
N PRO A 7 -16.21 5.37 17.44
CA PRO A 7 -14.97 5.54 18.20
C PRO A 7 -14.64 7.02 18.36
N SER A 8 -14.35 7.47 19.58
CA SER A 8 -13.97 8.87 19.88
C SER A 8 -12.62 9.26 19.26
N ARG A 9 -11.73 8.27 19.09
CA ARG A 9 -10.49 8.26 18.31
C ARG A 9 -10.24 6.80 17.90
N GLY A 10 -9.90 6.52 16.64
CA GLY A 10 -9.57 5.14 16.27
C GLY A 10 -9.48 4.86 14.78
N GLY A 11 -8.30 4.40 14.37
CA GLY A 11 -7.92 4.03 13.01
C GLY A 11 -6.82 4.96 12.51
N PHE A 12 -5.61 4.43 12.28
CA PHE A 12 -4.73 5.09 11.32
C PHE A 12 -5.52 5.22 10.02
N LEU A 13 -5.62 6.44 9.47
CA LEU A 13 -6.19 6.61 8.13
C LEU A 13 -5.40 5.67 7.23
N ARG A 14 -6.08 4.87 6.40
CA ARG A 14 -5.43 4.24 5.26
C ARG A 14 -5.51 5.29 4.15
N PRO A 15 -4.43 6.06 3.91
CA PRO A 15 -4.47 7.17 2.97
C PRO A 15 -4.80 6.70 1.55
N PHE A 16 -4.50 5.43 1.24
CA PHE A 16 -4.84 4.78 -0.02
C PHE A 16 -4.93 3.26 0.15
N GLY A 17 -5.52 2.59 -0.84
CA GLY A 17 -5.74 1.14 -0.85
C GLY A 17 -4.55 0.35 -1.42
N CYS A 18 -4.36 -0.88 -0.91
CA CYS A 18 -3.31 -1.80 -1.37
C CYS A 18 -3.43 -2.15 -2.87
N GLY A 19 -4.65 -2.47 -3.34
CA GLY A 19 -4.87 -2.83 -4.75
C GLY A 19 -4.57 -1.69 -5.70
N TRP A 20 -5.07 -0.49 -5.39
CA TRP A 20 -4.72 0.72 -6.13
C TRP A 20 -3.20 0.94 -6.18
N PHE A 21 -2.52 0.87 -5.02
CA PHE A 21 -1.08 1.05 -4.98
C PHE A 21 -0.33 0.05 -5.85
N ILE A 22 -0.66 -1.24 -5.76
CA ILE A 22 -0.01 -2.29 -6.57
C ILE A 22 -0.22 -2.01 -8.06
N ARG A 23 -1.44 -1.64 -8.48
CA ARG A 23 -1.74 -1.32 -9.87
C ARG A 23 -0.90 -0.15 -10.36
N GLU A 24 -0.93 0.98 -9.67
CA GLU A 24 -0.19 2.17 -10.07
C GLU A 24 1.33 1.95 -10.05
N TYR A 25 1.83 1.20 -9.07
CA TYR A 25 3.24 0.86 -8.99
C TYR A 25 3.68 -0.02 -10.16
N LEU A 26 2.89 -1.05 -10.51
CA LEU A 26 3.19 -1.93 -11.65
C LEU A 26 2.95 -1.27 -13.02
N LEU A 27 2.15 -0.20 -13.08
CA LEU A 27 2.07 0.68 -14.25
C LEU A 27 3.29 1.61 -14.38
N GLY A 28 4.20 1.61 -13.41
CA GLY A 28 5.41 2.45 -13.42
C GLY A 28 5.15 3.90 -12.98
N ASN A 29 3.98 4.21 -12.43
CA ASN A 29 3.61 5.59 -12.08
C ASN A 29 4.32 6.11 -10.83
N GLY A 30 4.84 5.22 -9.97
CA GLY A 30 5.50 5.60 -8.72
C GLY A 30 4.53 6.24 -7.71
N PRO A 31 3.43 5.55 -7.33
CA PRO A 31 2.41 6.10 -6.44
C PRO A 31 3.01 6.51 -5.10
N GLU A 32 2.58 7.64 -4.55
CA GLU A 32 2.92 8.07 -3.18
C GLU A 32 4.44 8.23 -2.96
N GLY A 33 5.14 8.64 -4.02
CA GLY A 33 6.59 8.82 -4.04
C GLY A 33 7.37 7.50 -4.04
N ALA A 34 6.73 6.38 -4.39
CA ALA A 34 7.43 5.12 -4.61
C ALA A 34 8.34 5.20 -5.85
N THR A 35 9.40 4.38 -5.86
CA THR A 35 10.33 4.29 -6.97
C THR A 35 9.59 3.89 -8.26
N LYS A 36 9.83 4.61 -9.36
CA LYS A 36 9.28 4.22 -10.67
C LYS A 36 10.02 3.00 -11.20
N ILE A 37 9.29 2.09 -11.81
CA ILE A 37 9.81 0.86 -12.41
C ILE A 37 9.46 0.78 -13.90
N ASN A 38 10.17 -0.06 -14.65
CA ASN A 38 9.75 -0.45 -16.00
C ASN A 38 8.55 -1.42 -15.90
N PRO A 39 7.35 -1.06 -16.42
CA PRO A 39 6.16 -1.91 -16.34
C PRO A 39 6.34 -3.28 -17.00
N GLU A 40 7.11 -3.36 -18.09
CA GLU A 40 7.33 -4.60 -18.83
C GLU A 40 8.19 -5.61 -18.04
N ARG A 41 9.14 -5.09 -17.25
CA ARG A 41 9.96 -5.90 -16.34
C ARG A 41 9.15 -6.29 -15.10
N GLY A 42 8.36 -5.35 -14.57
CA GLY A 42 7.64 -5.51 -13.33
C GLY A 42 8.54 -5.39 -12.10
N ALA A 43 8.10 -5.94 -10.98
CA ALA A 43 8.85 -5.94 -9.73
C ALA A 43 8.63 -7.21 -8.89
N PRO A 44 9.59 -7.61 -8.03
CA PRO A 44 9.37 -8.69 -7.09
C PRO A 44 8.34 -8.32 -6.01
N GLN A 45 7.61 -9.32 -5.52
CA GLN A 45 6.60 -9.13 -4.46
C GLN A 45 7.15 -8.44 -3.20
N ALA A 46 8.40 -8.73 -2.83
CA ALA A 46 9.04 -8.12 -1.67
C ALA A 46 9.29 -6.61 -1.85
N ASP A 47 9.68 -6.16 -3.04
CA ASP A 47 9.90 -4.73 -3.32
C ASP A 47 8.57 -3.97 -3.39
N ILE A 48 7.55 -4.55 -4.02
CA ILE A 48 6.21 -3.97 -4.03
C ILE A 48 5.69 -3.81 -2.60
N ASN A 49 5.90 -4.81 -1.74
CA ASN A 49 5.53 -4.74 -0.33
C ASN A 49 6.33 -3.66 0.41
N TYR A 50 7.63 -3.57 0.18
CA TYR A 50 8.50 -2.57 0.79
C TYR A 50 8.02 -1.15 0.43
N GLU A 51 7.87 -0.86 -0.86
CA GLU A 51 7.43 0.44 -1.36
C GLU A 51 6.05 0.82 -0.84
N TYR A 52 5.12 -0.13 -0.79
CA TYR A 52 3.80 0.09 -0.20
C TYR A 52 3.88 0.47 1.28
N LYS A 53 4.75 -0.20 2.05
CA LYS A 53 4.91 0.09 3.48
C LYS A 53 5.58 1.44 3.71
N GLU A 54 6.56 1.81 2.89
CA GLU A 54 7.20 3.12 2.94
C GLU A 54 6.23 4.24 2.59
N ALA A 55 5.45 4.06 1.52
CA ALA A 55 4.40 5.00 1.13
C ALA A 55 3.38 5.21 2.25
N LEU A 56 2.90 4.12 2.89
CA LEU A 56 1.98 4.22 4.03
C LEU A 56 2.60 4.96 5.21
N ALA A 57 3.90 4.76 5.46
CA ALA A 57 4.60 5.43 6.54
C ALA A 57 4.73 6.94 6.29
N ARG A 58 5.14 7.34 5.08
CA ARG A 58 5.22 8.75 4.65
C ARG A 58 3.86 9.43 4.73
N ALA A 59 2.82 8.81 4.19
CA ALA A 59 1.47 9.40 4.20
C ALA A 59 0.91 9.51 5.63
N THR A 60 1.15 8.52 6.49
CA THR A 60 0.78 8.61 7.92
C THR A 60 1.52 9.75 8.62
N ALA A 61 2.82 9.91 8.35
CA ALA A 61 3.62 10.97 8.94
C ALA A 61 3.16 12.35 8.47
N ARG A 62 2.87 12.50 7.18
CA ARG A 62 2.34 13.73 6.58
C ARG A 62 1.02 14.14 7.21
N GLU A 63 0.05 13.23 7.31
CA GLU A 63 -1.25 13.52 7.95
C GLU A 63 -1.08 13.96 9.42
N ARG A 64 -0.17 13.32 10.17
CA ARG A 64 0.14 13.71 11.55
C ARG A 64 0.79 15.09 11.63
N ALA A 65 1.71 15.40 10.72
CA ALA A 65 2.37 16.69 10.63
C ALA A 65 1.36 17.80 10.31
N GLU A 66 0.49 17.60 9.31
CA GLU A 66 -0.58 18.52 8.93
C GLU A 66 -1.51 18.84 10.12
N ARG A 67 -1.87 17.83 10.92
CA ARG A 67 -2.67 18.04 12.14
C ARG A 67 -1.97 18.84 13.22
N ILE A 68 -0.64 18.81 13.27
CA ILE A 68 0.15 19.61 14.22
C ILE A 68 0.27 21.05 13.69
N ILE A 69 0.66 21.21 12.42
CA ILE A 69 0.78 22.50 11.74
C ILE A 69 -0.55 23.26 11.80
N SER A 70 -1.67 22.61 11.47
CA SER A 70 -3.00 23.20 11.55
C SER A 70 -3.34 23.71 12.96
N ARG A 71 -2.93 22.99 14.02
CA ARG A 71 -3.14 23.45 15.40
C ARG A 71 -2.31 24.68 15.73
N ILE A 72 -1.06 24.76 15.28
CA ILE A 72 -0.18 25.92 15.48
C ILE A 72 -0.77 27.16 14.81
N VAL A 73 -1.16 27.03 13.53
CA VAL A 73 -1.75 28.12 12.75
C VAL A 73 -3.07 28.59 13.37
N LEU A 74 -3.95 27.67 13.76
CA LEU A 74 -5.22 28.02 14.42
C LEU A 74 -5.04 28.68 15.80
N SER A 75 -3.89 28.45 16.45
CA SER A 75 -3.51 29.14 17.70
C SER A 75 -2.83 30.49 17.46
N GLY A 76 -2.70 30.94 16.21
CA GLY A 76 -2.09 32.22 15.83
C GLY A 76 -0.56 32.17 15.71
N GLY A 77 0.04 30.99 15.66
CA GLY A 77 1.47 30.83 15.38
C GLY A 77 1.75 30.69 13.89
N ASP A 78 2.88 31.24 13.44
CA ASP A 78 3.38 31.03 12.08
C ASP A 78 4.20 29.74 11.99
N VAL A 79 4.18 29.10 10.83
CA VAL A 79 4.95 27.88 10.54
C VAL A 79 5.72 28.11 9.25
N THR A 80 7.04 28.10 9.33
CA THR A 80 7.90 28.18 8.14
C THR A 80 7.98 26.82 7.43
N GLU A 81 8.53 26.81 6.21
CA GLU A 81 8.75 25.56 5.47
C GLU A 81 9.74 24.63 6.20
N GLU A 82 10.77 25.20 6.83
CA GLU A 82 11.73 24.44 7.63
C GLU A 82 11.08 23.82 8.88
N ASP A 83 10.19 24.57 9.55
CA ASP A 83 9.41 24.04 10.67
C ASP A 83 8.49 22.89 10.23
N ALA A 84 7.81 23.06 9.09
CA ALA A 84 6.92 22.04 8.54
C ALA A 84 7.67 20.73 8.22
N GLU A 85 8.84 20.84 7.59
CA GLU A 85 9.69 19.69 7.29
C GLU A 85 10.24 19.04 8.57
N GLY A 86 10.68 19.84 9.55
CA GLY A 86 11.12 19.35 10.84
C GLY A 86 10.03 18.57 11.59
N ILE A 87 8.79 19.06 11.57
CA ILE A 87 7.62 18.37 12.13
C ILE A 87 7.37 17.06 11.39
N TYR A 88 7.37 17.08 10.05
CA TYR A 88 7.19 15.88 9.22
C TYR A 88 8.23 14.81 9.52
N GLN A 89 9.52 15.16 9.52
CA GLN A 89 10.61 14.22 9.80
C GLN A 89 10.51 13.63 11.22
N LYS A 90 10.11 14.45 12.20
CA LYS A 90 9.86 13.99 13.57
C LYS A 90 8.71 13.00 13.65
N GLU A 91 7.62 13.23 12.90
CA GLU A 91 6.50 12.29 12.83
C GLU A 91 6.86 11.01 12.08
N LEU A 92 7.64 11.10 11.00
CA LEU A 92 8.10 9.94 10.23
C LEU A 92 8.95 8.99 11.09
N LYS A 93 9.87 9.52 11.89
CA LYS A 93 10.69 8.72 12.84
C LYS A 93 9.84 7.96 13.88
N LYS A 94 8.64 8.44 14.19
CA LYS A 94 7.71 7.76 15.11
C LYS A 94 6.89 6.67 14.42
N VAL A 95 6.80 6.67 13.09
CA VAL A 95 6.06 5.64 12.36
C VAL A 95 6.90 4.38 12.30
N SER A 96 6.54 3.40 13.12
CA SER A 96 7.23 2.11 13.11
C SER A 96 6.85 1.29 11.87
N ARG A 97 7.86 0.85 11.12
CA ARG A 97 7.74 -0.10 9.99
C ARG A 97 7.10 -1.44 10.37
N LYS A 98 7.11 -1.81 11.66
CA LYS A 98 6.46 -3.05 12.15
C LYS A 98 4.94 -2.91 12.29
N PHE A 99 4.44 -1.67 12.40
CA PHE A 99 3.03 -1.38 12.66
C PHE A 99 2.27 -0.81 11.45
N THR A 100 2.93 -0.53 10.32
CA THR A 100 2.19 -0.32 9.07
C THR A 100 1.45 -1.62 8.75
N HIS A 101 0.13 -1.54 8.63
CA HIS A 101 -0.87 -2.64 8.67
C HIS A 101 -0.76 -3.73 7.58
N MET A 102 0.42 -3.97 6.99
CA MET A 102 0.67 -4.94 5.94
C MET A 102 1.89 -5.80 6.25
N ARG A 103 1.68 -6.89 7.01
CA ARG A 103 2.69 -7.94 7.19
C ARG A 103 2.93 -8.64 5.84
N TYR A 104 4.15 -9.11 5.62
CA TYR A 104 4.51 -9.74 4.34
C TYR A 104 3.63 -10.94 4.00
N HIS A 105 3.30 -11.79 4.99
CA HIS A 105 2.38 -12.91 4.77
C HIS A 105 0.98 -12.45 4.29
N SER A 106 0.41 -11.40 4.90
CA SER A 106 -0.87 -10.83 4.45
C SER A 106 -0.79 -10.28 3.03
N PHE A 107 0.34 -9.65 2.69
CA PHE A 107 0.60 -9.17 1.32
C PHE A 107 0.67 -10.33 0.32
N LEU A 108 1.36 -11.43 0.65
CA LEU A 108 1.43 -12.60 -0.22
C LEU A 108 0.06 -13.23 -0.48
N MET A 109 -0.78 -13.33 0.56
CA MET A 109 -2.15 -13.83 0.40
C MET A 109 -2.99 -12.93 -0.49
N TYR A 110 -2.88 -11.61 -0.30
CA TYR A 110 -3.54 -10.62 -1.16
C TYR A 110 -3.05 -10.71 -2.61
N PHE A 111 -1.74 -10.78 -2.82
CA PHE A 111 -1.15 -10.88 -4.15
C PHE A 111 -1.51 -12.21 -4.84
N GLY A 112 -1.69 -13.29 -4.08
CA GLY A 112 -2.22 -14.56 -4.57
C GLY A 112 -3.64 -14.46 -5.14
N VAL A 113 -4.46 -13.51 -4.66
CA VAL A 113 -5.76 -13.20 -5.28
C VAL A 113 -5.55 -12.57 -6.66
N LEU A 114 -4.62 -11.61 -6.78
CA LEU A 114 -4.31 -10.95 -8.05
C LEU A 114 -3.82 -11.94 -9.11
N LYS A 115 -2.98 -12.90 -8.70
CA LYS A 115 -2.51 -14.00 -9.57
C LYS A 115 -3.67 -14.86 -10.06
N ARG A 116 -4.58 -15.27 -9.16
CA ARG A 116 -5.75 -16.09 -9.52
C ARG A 116 -6.76 -15.37 -10.40
N LEU A 117 -6.86 -14.05 -10.26
CA LEU A 117 -7.64 -13.20 -11.16
C LEU A 117 -7.02 -13.08 -12.55
N GLY A 118 -5.75 -13.44 -12.73
CA GLY A 118 -5.00 -13.22 -13.96
C GLY A 118 -4.71 -11.74 -14.22
N TRP A 119 -4.65 -10.92 -13.16
CA TRP A 119 -4.34 -9.49 -13.28
C TRP A 119 -2.84 -9.23 -13.30
N VAL A 120 -2.06 -10.15 -12.74
CA VAL A 120 -0.60 -10.13 -12.76
C VAL A 120 -0.08 -11.49 -13.21
N GLU A 121 1.06 -11.47 -13.88
CA GLU A 121 1.81 -12.66 -14.28
C GLU A 121 3.27 -12.53 -13.85
N ALA A 122 3.97 -13.67 -13.76
CA ALA A 122 5.42 -13.66 -13.63
C ALA A 122 6.03 -13.18 -14.96
N SER A 123 7.02 -12.30 -14.90
CA SER A 123 7.85 -12.00 -16.06
C SER A 123 8.95 -13.06 -16.22
N ASP A 124 9.71 -12.93 -17.29
CA ASP A 124 10.90 -13.73 -17.61
C ASP A 124 12.12 -13.39 -16.72
N HIS A 125 11.97 -12.43 -15.79
CA HIS A 125 13.04 -11.97 -14.93
C HIS A 125 12.99 -12.58 -13.52
N THR A 126 14.16 -13.04 -13.08
CA THR A 126 14.40 -13.48 -11.70
C THR A 126 15.73 -12.95 -11.21
N GLU A 127 15.84 -12.71 -9.91
CA GLU A 127 17.11 -12.34 -9.25
C GLU A 127 17.36 -13.23 -8.03
N ALA A 128 18.61 -13.26 -7.57
CA ALA A 128 18.96 -13.98 -6.36
C ALA A 128 18.22 -13.39 -5.14
N SER A 129 17.69 -14.26 -4.29
CA SER A 129 17.12 -13.84 -3.01
C SER A 129 18.19 -13.88 -1.91
N ALA A 130 18.12 -12.97 -0.94
CA ALA A 130 19.08 -12.94 0.17
C ALA A 130 19.11 -14.23 1.02
N ILE A 131 18.06 -15.05 0.96
CA ILE A 131 18.05 -16.36 1.64
C ILE A 131 18.97 -17.36 0.92
N GLN A 132 19.24 -17.19 -0.37
CA GLN A 132 20.15 -18.05 -1.14
C GLN A 132 21.60 -17.94 -0.66
N ASP A 133 21.99 -16.84 -0.02
CA ASP A 133 23.31 -16.69 0.59
C ASP A 133 23.58 -17.74 1.68
N ASN A 134 22.53 -18.18 2.39
CA ASN A 134 22.62 -19.17 3.46
C ASN A 134 21.98 -20.53 3.08
N TYR A 135 21.08 -20.54 2.10
CA TYR A 135 20.38 -21.73 1.61
C TYR A 135 20.23 -21.66 0.09
N PRO A 136 21.27 -22.05 -0.68
CA PRO A 136 21.29 -21.94 -2.14
C PRO A 136 20.08 -22.55 -2.88
N PRO A 137 19.46 -23.66 -2.39
CA PRO A 137 18.25 -24.21 -3.01
C PRO A 137 16.99 -23.36 -2.85
N ALA A 138 17.03 -22.27 -2.06
CA ALA A 138 15.90 -21.36 -1.93
C ALA A 138 15.51 -20.76 -3.31
N PRO A 139 14.22 -20.47 -3.53
CA PRO A 139 13.81 -19.80 -4.75
C PRO A 139 14.39 -18.38 -4.84
N GLY A 140 14.73 -17.97 -6.07
CA GLY A 140 15.01 -16.58 -6.39
C GLY A 140 13.77 -15.69 -6.27
N ARG A 141 13.97 -14.38 -6.40
CA ARG A 141 12.89 -13.40 -6.41
C ARG A 141 12.35 -13.30 -7.84
N VAL A 142 11.10 -13.71 -8.02
CA VAL A 142 10.39 -13.63 -9.30
C VAL A 142 9.77 -12.26 -9.45
N TYR A 143 9.96 -11.65 -10.62
CA TYR A 143 9.34 -10.39 -10.99
C TYR A 143 7.92 -10.61 -11.48
N TYR A 144 7.02 -9.68 -11.16
CA TYR A 144 5.63 -9.71 -11.60
C TYR A 144 5.26 -8.40 -12.28
N ARG A 145 4.49 -8.50 -13.36
CA ARG A 145 3.95 -7.37 -14.13
C ARG A 145 2.45 -7.47 -14.29
N LEU A 146 1.81 -6.37 -14.69
CA LEU A 146 0.38 -6.37 -14.99
C LEU A 146 0.10 -7.06 -16.33
N MET A 147 -0.95 -7.86 -16.33
CA MET A 147 -1.56 -8.36 -17.55
C MET A 147 -2.54 -7.34 -18.11
N LYS A 148 -2.86 -7.43 -19.41
CA LYS A 148 -3.92 -6.62 -20.04
C LYS A 148 -5.21 -6.60 -19.22
N LYS A 149 -5.64 -7.77 -18.72
CA LYS A 149 -6.80 -7.91 -17.83
C LYS A 149 -6.69 -7.11 -16.53
N GLY A 150 -5.49 -7.02 -15.94
CA GLY A 150 -5.25 -6.22 -14.75
C GLY A 150 -5.20 -4.71 -15.03
N VAL A 151 -4.65 -4.31 -16.18
CA VAL A 151 -4.63 -2.92 -16.64
C VAL A 151 -6.06 -2.39 -16.87
N GLU A 152 -6.89 -3.19 -17.55
CA GLU A 152 -8.26 -2.86 -17.94
C GLU A 152 -9.28 -3.02 -16.80
N ALA A 153 -8.93 -3.74 -15.72
CA ALA A 153 -9.82 -3.90 -14.58
C ALA A 153 -10.14 -2.55 -13.91
N GLY A 154 -11.42 -2.33 -13.63
CA GLY A 154 -11.93 -1.11 -13.01
C GLY A 154 -11.42 -0.87 -11.59
N ALA A 155 -11.43 0.39 -11.18
CA ALA A 155 -10.94 0.82 -9.87
C ALA A 155 -11.72 0.17 -8.70
N GLU A 156 -13.01 -0.09 -8.89
CA GLU A 156 -13.89 -0.78 -7.95
C GLU A 156 -13.47 -2.23 -7.71
N LEU A 157 -13.00 -2.93 -8.75
CA LEU A 157 -12.49 -4.30 -8.63
C LEU A 157 -11.13 -4.28 -7.92
N TRP A 158 -10.26 -3.34 -8.26
CA TRP A 158 -8.97 -3.16 -7.58
C TRP A 158 -9.11 -2.75 -6.13
N ALA A 159 -10.18 -2.05 -5.75
CA ALA A 159 -10.47 -1.72 -4.36
C ALA A 159 -10.78 -2.97 -3.52
N ASN A 160 -11.36 -4.02 -4.12
CA ASN A 160 -11.62 -5.29 -3.43
C ASN A 160 -11.46 -6.52 -4.34
N PRO A 161 -10.21 -6.96 -4.60
CA PRO A 161 -9.95 -8.07 -5.52
C PRO A 161 -10.50 -9.41 -5.01
N LEU A 162 -10.69 -9.56 -3.69
CA LEU A 162 -11.28 -10.78 -3.14
C LEU A 162 -12.73 -10.95 -3.60
N PHE A 163 -13.49 -9.85 -3.68
CA PHE A 163 -14.86 -9.88 -4.18
C PHE A 163 -14.91 -10.03 -5.70
N ALA A 164 -13.92 -9.51 -6.42
CA ALA A 164 -13.75 -9.81 -7.84
C ALA A 164 -13.50 -11.31 -8.09
N LEU A 165 -12.74 -11.97 -7.21
CA LEU A 165 -12.45 -13.40 -7.31
C LEU A 165 -13.62 -14.28 -6.84
N TYR A 166 -14.37 -13.83 -5.84
CA TYR A 166 -15.51 -14.54 -5.26
C TYR A 166 -16.75 -13.63 -5.17
N PRO A 167 -17.44 -13.37 -6.30
CA PRO A 167 -18.58 -12.46 -6.35
C PRO A 167 -19.71 -12.84 -5.39
N GLN A 168 -19.93 -14.14 -5.18
CA GLN A 168 -20.92 -14.69 -4.27
C GLN A 168 -20.74 -14.27 -2.80
N ILE A 169 -19.50 -13.96 -2.38
CA ILE A 169 -19.20 -13.48 -1.02
C ILE A 169 -19.49 -11.97 -0.92
N GLY A 170 -19.24 -11.23 -2.01
CA GLY A 170 -19.40 -9.77 -2.04
C GLY A 170 -20.83 -9.31 -1.75
N HIS A 171 -21.83 -10.03 -2.24
CA HIS A 171 -23.25 -9.68 -2.07
C HIS A 171 -23.70 -9.59 -0.61
N ASN A 172 -23.11 -10.38 0.30
CA ASN A 172 -23.46 -10.36 1.73
C ASN A 172 -22.79 -9.22 2.51
N HIS A 173 -21.75 -8.59 1.94
CA HIS A 173 -21.01 -7.48 2.56
C HIS A 173 -21.38 -6.10 2.00
N LEU A 174 -22.12 -6.04 0.89
CA LEU A 174 -22.78 -4.83 0.45
C LEU A 174 -23.90 -4.53 1.47
N LYS A 175 -23.76 -3.42 2.22
CA LYS A 175 -24.84 -2.95 3.09
C LYS A 175 -26.09 -2.81 2.22
N LYS A 176 -27.19 -3.47 2.61
CA LYS A 176 -28.52 -3.09 2.10
C LYS A 176 -28.74 -1.64 2.52
N ASN A 177 -28.92 -0.76 1.53
CA ASN A 177 -29.27 0.64 1.75
C ASN A 177 -30.56 0.75 2.55
#